data_AF-M2QN78-F1
#
_entry.id   AF-M2QN78-F1
#
_cell.length_a   1.000
_cell.length_b   1.000
_cell.length_c   1.000
_cell.angle_alpha   90.00
_cell.angle_beta   90.00
_cell.angle_gamma   90.00
#
_symmetry.space_group_name_H-M   'P 1'
#
loop_
_entity.id
_entity.type
_entity.pdbx_description
1 polymer ?
#
loop_
_entity_poly.entity_id
_entity_poly.type
_entity_poly.pdbx_seq_one_letter_code
_entity_poly.pdbx_strand_id
1 'polypeptide(L)' 'MISPWDEVTVEETGSGPGSPPALVLSGTAGSLTIRPPEHRGDWLSRAVFLRRLRDCADELAALLESRARTGACDDDSGQE' A
#
# COMPACT_ATOMS: atom_id res chain seq x y z
N MET A 1 11.23 -3.00 6.65
CA MET A 1 10.97 -3.97 5.58
C MET A 1 9.51 -4.38 5.71
N ILE A 2 8.69 -4.15 4.68
CA ILE A 2 7.28 -4.53 4.71
C ILE A 2 7.19 -6.02 4.36
N SER A 3 6.55 -6.80 5.21
CA SER A 3 6.32 -8.24 5.05
C SER A 3 4.96 -8.49 4.39
N PRO A 4 4.76 -9.58 3.63
CA PRO A 4 3.43 -9.97 3.14
C PRO A 4 2.42 -10.28 4.26
N TRP A 5 2.90 -10.40 5.50
CA TRP A 5 2.10 -10.56 6.71
C TRP A 5 1.76 -9.24 7.41
N ASP A 6 2.28 -8.12 6.91
CA ASP A 6 1.94 -6.80 7.45
C ASP A 6 0.50 -6.45 7.08
N GLU A 7 -0.24 -5.92 8.05
CA GLU A 7 -1.67 -5.69 7.95
C GLU A 7 -1.95 -4.27 7.44
N VAL A 8 -2.93 -4.14 6.53
CA VAL A 8 -3.43 -2.86 6.02
C VAL A 8 -4.90 -2.72 6.38
N THR A 9 -5.21 -1.81 7.29
CA THR A 9 -6.56 -1.61 7.84
C THR A 9 -7.01 -0.16 7.76
N VAL A 10 -8.33 0.05 7.79
CA VAL A 10 -8.92 1.37 8.00
C VAL A 10 -9.36 1.45 9.46
N GLU A 11 -8.84 2.43 10.18
CA GLU A 11 -9.16 2.67 11.58
C GLU A 11 -9.97 3.96 11.74
N GLU A 12 -11.07 3.88 12.49
CA GLU A 12 -11.84 5.06 12.88
C GLU A 12 -11.05 5.87 13.91
N THR A 13 -10.80 7.15 13.64
CA THR A 13 -10.01 8.01 14.56
C THR A 13 -10.83 8.64 15.68
N GLY A 14 -12.14 8.39 15.72
CA GLY A 14 -13.05 8.83 16.77
C GLY A 14 -14.51 8.49 16.46
N SER A 15 -15.38 8.61 17.46
CA SER A 15 -16.76 8.09 17.41
C SER A 15 -17.79 9.04 16.78
N GLY A 16 -17.38 10.27 16.43
CA GLY A 16 -18.28 11.29 15.89
C GLY A 16 -18.23 11.35 14.36
N PRO A 17 -19.30 11.84 13.69
CA PRO A 17 -19.28 12.10 12.24
C PRO A 17 -18.23 13.14 11.84
N GLY A 18 -17.69 13.85 12.85
CA GLY A 18 -16.52 14.74 12.87
C GLY A 18 -15.20 14.06 12.46
N SER A 19 -14.99 12.86 12.98
CA SER A 19 -13.72 12.15 13.02
C SER A 19 -13.50 11.38 11.72
N PRO A 20 -12.38 11.59 11.03
CA PRO A 20 -12.16 10.90 9.78
C PRO A 20 -11.48 9.54 9.98
N PRO A 21 -11.77 8.52 9.17
CA PRO A 21 -11.01 7.28 9.19
C PRO A 21 -9.58 7.49 8.69
N ALA A 22 -8.62 6.72 9.20
CA ALA A 22 -7.23 6.69 8.77
C ALA A 22 -6.88 5.32 8.19
N LEU A 23 -5.97 5.30 7.20
CA LEU A 23 -5.39 4.05 6.71
C LEU A 23 -4.14 3.73 7.54
N VAL A 24 -4.07 2.54 8.10
CA VAL A 24 -2.97 2.08 8.93
C VAL A 24 -2.32 0.88 8.25
N LEU A 25 -1.00 0.94 8.10
CA LEU A 25 -0.17 -0.18 7.69
C LEU A 25 0.69 -0.55 8.89
N SER A 26 0.49 -1.73 9.46
CA SER A 26 1.17 -2.17 10.67
C SER A 26 1.92 -3.46 10.41
N GLY A 27 3.19 -3.49 10.81
CA GLY A 27 4.07 -4.59 10.50
C GLY A 27 5.27 -4.73 11.41
N THR A 28 6.06 -5.76 11.15
CA THR A 28 7.27 -6.06 11.93
C THR A 28 8.31 -4.93 11.89
N ALA A 29 8.28 -4.10 10.86
CA ALA A 29 9.17 -2.95 10.70
C ALA A 29 8.60 -1.62 11.22
N GLY A 30 7.40 -1.62 11.81
CA GLY A 30 6.74 -0.44 12.35
C GLY A 30 5.35 -0.20 11.77
N SER A 31 4.81 0.99 12.05
CA SER A 31 3.49 1.41 11.59
C SER A 31 3.58 2.69 10.77
N LEU A 32 2.84 2.73 9.65
CA LEU A 32 2.60 3.92 8.85
C LEU A 32 1.11 4.24 8.90
N THR A 33 0.77 5.45 9.33
CA THR A 33 -0.61 5.94 9.32
C THR A 33 -0.79 7.06 8.30
N ILE A 34 -1.69 6.86 7.34
CA ILE A 34 -2.13 7.91 6.42
C ILE A 34 -3.43 8.51 6.96
N ARG A 35 -3.30 9.68 7.59
CA ARG A 35 -4.46 10.47 8.05
C ARG A 35 -4.96 11.41 6.95
N PRO A 36 -6.28 11.58 6.82
CA PRO A 36 -6.82 12.64 5.99
C PRO A 36 -6.53 14.02 6.61
N PRO A 37 -6.59 15.09 5.79
CA PRO A 37 -6.38 16.46 6.25
C PRO A 37 -7.41 16.85 7.32
N GLU A 38 -7.02 17.75 8.23
CA GLU A 38 -7.92 18.31 9.25
C GLU A 38 -9.10 19.05 8.60
N HIS A 39 -8.85 19.74 7.48
CA HIS A 39 -9.90 20.43 6.75
C HIS A 39 -10.69 19.50 5.82
N ARG A 40 -12.00 19.42 6.07
CA ARG A 40 -12.95 18.62 5.28
C ARG A 40 -12.99 18.96 3.79
N GLY A 41 -12.74 20.21 3.42
CA GLY A 41 -12.72 20.63 2.02
C GLY A 41 -11.71 19.83 1.17
N ASP A 42 -10.63 19.35 1.81
CA ASP A 42 -9.53 18.66 1.15
C ASP A 42 -9.68 17.13 1.13
N TRP A 43 -10.75 16.59 1.73
CA TRP A 43 -10.95 15.14 1.82
C TRP A 43 -11.14 14.49 0.45
N LEU A 44 -11.79 15.18 -0.48
CA LEU A 44 -11.94 14.66 -1.84
C LEU A 44 -10.58 14.52 -2.53
N SER A 45 -9.71 15.51 -2.39
CA SER A 45 -8.34 15.47 -2.90
C SER A 45 -7.54 14.32 -2.26
N ARG A 46 -7.72 14.09 -0.96
CA ARG A 46 -7.12 12.94 -0.27
C ARG A 46 -7.64 11.61 -0.82
N ALA A 47 -8.95 11.50 -1.08
CA ALA A 47 -9.55 10.29 -1.66
C ALA A 47 -9.01 10.01 -3.06
N VAL A 48 -8.80 11.05 -3.89
CA VAL A 48 -8.16 10.91 -5.21
C VAL A 48 -6.71 10.43 -5.08
N PHE A 49 -5.94 10.99 -4.14
CA PHE A 49 -4.58 10.54 -3.87
C PHE A 49 -4.53 9.06 -3.46
N LEU A 50 -5.41 8.62 -2.55
CA LEU A 50 -5.44 7.22 -2.09
C LEU A 50 -5.76 6.24 -3.23
N ARG A 51 -6.63 6.62 -4.17
CA ARG A 51 -6.91 5.81 -5.36
C ARG A 51 -5.69 5.69 -6.27
N ARG A 52 -5.01 6.81 -6.54
CA ARG A 52 -3.77 6.80 -7.33
C ARG A 52 -2.67 5.96 -6.67
N LEU A 53 -2.56 6.03 -5.35
CA LEU A 53 -1.62 5.20 -4.60
C LEU A 53 -1.91 3.71 -4.80
N ARG A 54 -3.20 3.30 -4.75
CA ARG A 54 -3.62 1.93 -5.05
C ARG A 54 -3.23 1.52 -6.47
N ASP A 55 -3.52 2.36 -7.46
CA ASP A 55 -3.25 2.04 -8.87
C ASP A 55 -1.73 1.86 -9.11
N CYS A 56 -0.90 2.75 -8.55
CA CYS A 56 0.55 2.64 -8.63
C CYS A 56 1.11 1.42 -7.88
N ALA A 57 0.52 1.04 -6.74
CA ALA A 57 0.93 -0.14 -6.00
C ALA A 57 0.62 -1.43 -6.78
N ASP A 58 -0.53 -1.49 -7.46
CA ASP A 58 -0.92 -2.59 -8.32
C ASP A 58 0.02 -2.74 -9.54
N GLU A 59 0.36 -1.62 -10.20
CA GLU A 59 1.34 -1.60 -11.29
C GLU A 59 2.71 -2.10 -10.82
N LEU A 60 3.18 -1.66 -9.65
CA LEU A 60 4.44 -2.12 -9.09
C LEU A 60 4.40 -3.63 -8.78
N ALA A 61 3.30 -4.13 -8.21
CA ALA A 61 3.13 -5.55 -7.93
C ALA A 61 3.23 -6.38 -9.22
N ALA A 62 2.52 -5.99 -10.28
CA ALA A 62 2.57 -6.66 -11.57
C ALA A 62 3.99 -6.68 -12.17
N LEU A 63 4.73 -5.56 -12.06
CA LEU A 63 6.13 -5.49 -12.51
C LEU A 63 7.05 -6.42 -11.72
N LEU A 64 6.86 -6.52 -10.40
CA LEU A 64 7.63 -7.43 -9.55
C LEU A 64 7.32 -8.90 -9.89
N GLU A 65 6.05 -9.26 -10.04
CA GLU A 65 5.61 -10.60 -10.44
C GLU A 65 6.12 -11.00 -11.83
N SER A 66 6.10 -10.06 -12.78
CA SER A 66 6.65 -10.30 -14.11
C SER A 66 8.15 -10.61 -14.04
N ARG A 67 8.93 -9.80 -13.31
CA ARG A 67 10.38 -9.99 -13.18
C ARG A 67 10.74 -11.27 -12.43
N ALA A 68 10.00 -11.60 -11.38
CA ALA A 68 10.19 -12.84 -10.63
C ALA A 68 9.98 -14.09 -11.51
N ARG A 69 9.02 -14.03 -12.45
CA ARG A 69 8.79 -15.13 -13.42
C ARG A 69 9.85 -15.20 -14.51
N THR A 70 10.33 -14.08 -15.02
CA THR A 70 11.36 -14.05 -16.08
C THR A 70 12.74 -14.47 -15.55
N GLY A 71 13.12 -14.05 -14.34
CA GLY A 71 14.40 -14.44 -13.73
C GLY A 71 14.50 -15.92 -13.33
N ALA A 72 13.39 -16.66 -13.32
CA ALA A 72 13.39 -18.10 -13.09
C ALA A 72 13.81 -18.93 -14.33
N CYS A 73 13.98 -18.29 -15.49
CA CYS A 73 14.38 -18.96 -16.73
C CYS A 73 15.89 -18.89 -17.02
N ASP A 74 16.67 -18.13 -16.25
CA ASP A 74 18.10 -17.94 -16.50
C ASP A 74 19.01 -19.00 -15.82
N ASP A 75 18.43 -20.04 -15.19
CA ASP A 75 19.21 -21.09 -14.48
C ASP A 75 19.16 -22.48 -15.15
N ASP A 76 18.70 -22.56 -16.41
CA ASP A 76 18.79 -23.78 -17.24
C ASP A 76 19.53 -23.53 -18.56
N SER A 77 20.73 -22.95 -18.46
CA SER A 77 21.66 -22.88 -19.59
C SER A 77 23.08 -23.14 -19.11
N GLY A 78 23.33 -24.41 -18.79
CA GLY A 78 24.55 -25.15 -19.11
C GLY A 78 25.90 -24.60 -18.64
N GLN A 79 26.56 -25.37 -17.78
CA GLN A 79 27.97 -25.70 -18.02
C GLN A 79 28.14 -27.22 -17.93
N GLU A 80 28.45 -27.79 -19.10
CA GLU A 80 29.00 -29.12 -19.34
C GLU A 80 30.39 -29.28 -18.72
#